data_AF-A0A2T4AMT5-F1
#
_entry.id   AF-A0A2T4AMT5-F1
#
_cell.length_a   1.000
_cell.length_b   1.000
_cell.length_c   1.000
_cell.angle_alpha   90.00
_cell.angle_beta   90.00
_cell.angle_gamma   90.00
#
_symmetry.space_group_name_H-M   'P 1'
#
loop_
_entity.id
_entity.type
_entity.pdbx_description
1 polymer ?
#
loop_
_entity_poly.entity_id
_entity_poly.type
_entity_poly.pdbx_seq_one_letter_code
_entity_poly.pdbx_strand_id
1 'polypeptide(L)'
;MSGVNITHSPYACIACRNSKRRCDKTYPRCTLCTQPGRYGISDPNISDILASRFLDPDFFYHLQLETPKVDIAIPKMVADYVGTIVDIQNLSNTYFDSIHTWMPILSKKQFSSNLPNYLTHRKSELCLLVICMKLSSSLTTTAKTVLYRTAKQFYFEMESSGILSVTVLQAGVLIAIYELGHAIYPAAFLSVGQCARYAAALEIEKSITSQILDKLPWNEVEEQRRVWWSIIILDRYLNLCNPGRHLITPDPSPDSYLPADDQEWDTGSSRPENSLTIGSSSGSYMGRFARFAQTAHLLSQALYTVAKEPDTETTQLRRTLMALVNLSFMEGTMRQWAFCSQMAVCFR
;
A
#
# COMPACT_ATOMS: atom_id res chain seq x y z
N MET A 1 -15.89 29.27 -4.73
CA MET A 1 -16.43 29.43 -6.10
C MET A 1 -15.74 30.63 -6.74
N SER A 2 -14.55 30.42 -7.28
CA SER A 2 -13.78 31.45 -7.98
C SER A 2 -14.05 31.26 -9.48
N GLY A 3 -14.58 32.29 -10.15
CA GLY A 3 -14.90 32.25 -11.56
C GLY A 3 -13.65 31.97 -12.41
N VAL A 4 -13.73 30.95 -13.26
CA VAL A 4 -12.71 30.67 -14.27
C VAL A 4 -12.74 31.83 -15.27
N ASN A 5 -11.68 32.63 -15.33
CA ASN A 5 -11.53 33.66 -16.36
C ASN A 5 -11.47 32.97 -17.73
N ILE A 6 -12.56 33.07 -18.50
CA ILE A 6 -12.64 32.55 -19.87
C ILE A 6 -11.77 33.44 -20.75
N THR A 7 -10.61 32.93 -21.16
CA THR A 7 -9.80 33.53 -22.23
C THR A 7 -10.09 32.80 -23.54
N HIS A 8 -9.87 33.44 -24.69
CA HIS A 8 -10.03 32.78 -26.00
C HIS A 8 -8.65 32.51 -26.62
N SER A 9 -8.44 31.27 -27.08
CA SER A 9 -7.25 30.91 -27.85
C SER A 9 -7.32 31.50 -29.27
N PRO A 10 -6.20 31.96 -29.87
CA PRO A 10 -6.19 32.41 -31.26
C PRO A 10 -6.48 31.25 -32.24
N TYR A 11 -6.17 30.01 -31.85
CA TYR A 11 -6.29 28.82 -32.70
C TYR A 11 -7.42 27.89 -32.24
N ALA A 12 -8.05 27.21 -33.20
CA ALA A 12 -8.97 26.11 -32.91
C ALA A 12 -8.19 24.93 -32.31
N CYS A 13 -8.78 24.19 -31.36
CA CYS A 13 -8.13 23.03 -30.75
C CYS A 13 -7.89 21.90 -31.77
N ILE A 14 -6.85 21.08 -31.52
CA ILE A 14 -6.43 19.99 -32.42
C ILE A 14 -7.59 19.01 -32.66
N ALA A 15 -8.36 18.68 -31.62
CA ALA A 15 -9.52 17.79 -31.71
C ALA A 15 -10.60 18.29 -32.69
N CYS A 16 -10.99 19.58 -32.61
CA CYS A 16 -11.94 20.19 -33.54
C CYS A 16 -11.37 20.32 -34.95
N ARG A 17 -10.06 20.60 -35.08
CA ARG A 17 -9.38 20.67 -36.38
C ARG A 17 -9.36 19.31 -37.08
N ASN A 18 -9.02 18.23 -36.36
CA ASN A 18 -8.97 16.87 -36.89
C ASN A 18 -10.37 16.34 -37.23
N SER A 19 -11.38 16.69 -36.44
CA SER A 19 -12.78 16.30 -36.69
C SER A 19 -13.51 17.20 -37.69
N LYS A 20 -12.85 18.24 -38.22
CA LYS A 20 -13.44 19.27 -39.11
C LYS A 20 -14.69 19.94 -38.52
N ARG A 21 -14.72 20.14 -37.20
CA ARG A 21 -15.85 20.76 -36.48
C ARG A 21 -15.53 22.17 -36.01
N ARG A 22 -16.58 22.98 -35.81
CA ARG A 22 -16.46 24.37 -35.35
C ARG A 22 -16.01 24.39 -33.87
N CYS A 23 -14.91 25.09 -33.60
CA CYS A 23 -14.37 25.31 -32.26
C CYS A 23 -14.69 26.75 -31.82
N ASP A 24 -15.23 26.91 -30.62
CA ASP A 24 -15.49 28.19 -29.96
C ASP A 24 -14.25 28.79 -29.27
N LYS A 25 -13.13 28.04 -29.27
CA LYS A 25 -11.81 28.47 -28.80
C LYS A 25 -11.78 28.97 -27.35
N THR A 26 -12.76 28.63 -26.52
CA THR A 26 -12.71 28.93 -25.08
C THR A 26 -11.53 28.18 -24.46
N TYR A 27 -10.80 28.88 -23.59
CA TYR A 27 -9.66 28.36 -22.84
C TYR A 27 -10.11 28.08 -21.39
N PRO A 28 -9.69 26.97 -20.78
CA PRO A 28 -8.77 25.94 -21.30
C PRO A 28 -9.42 24.92 -22.25
N ARG A 29 -10.75 24.75 -22.23
CA ARG A 29 -11.47 23.83 -23.15
C ARG A 29 -12.58 24.52 -23.95
N CYS A 30 -12.64 24.16 -25.22
CA CYS A 30 -13.72 24.51 -26.14
C CYS A 30 -15.00 23.77 -25.74
N THR A 31 -16.19 24.39 -25.81
CA THR A 31 -17.45 23.80 -25.34
C THR A 31 -17.73 22.43 -25.95
N LEU A 32 -17.35 22.25 -27.23
CA LEU A 32 -17.50 21.00 -27.96
C LEU A 32 -16.64 19.85 -27.41
N CYS A 33 -15.44 20.16 -26.88
CA CYS A 33 -14.52 19.16 -26.31
C CYS A 33 -14.79 18.89 -24.83
N THR A 34 -15.52 19.77 -24.14
CA THR A 34 -16.00 19.53 -22.76
C THR A 34 -17.20 18.60 -22.70
N GLN A 35 -17.93 18.39 -23.80
CA GLN A 35 -19.08 17.48 -23.79
C GLN A 35 -18.62 16.02 -23.67
N PRO A 36 -19.01 15.30 -22.60
CA PRO A 36 -18.69 13.89 -22.44
C PRO A 36 -19.28 13.07 -23.60
N GLY A 37 -18.49 12.15 -24.17
CA GLY A 37 -18.99 11.13 -25.12
C GLY A 37 -19.02 11.50 -26.61
N ARG A 38 -18.41 12.62 -27.06
CA ARG A 38 -18.36 12.99 -28.50
C ARG A 38 -16.98 13.05 -29.13
N TYR A 39 -15.93 13.00 -28.32
CA TYR A 39 -14.58 12.67 -28.76
C TYR A 39 -14.26 11.28 -28.23
N GLY A 40 -13.66 10.43 -29.07
CA GLY A 40 -13.19 9.09 -28.71
C GLY A 40 -12.05 9.15 -27.71
N ILE A 41 -12.32 9.69 -26.53
CA ILE A 41 -11.59 9.35 -25.32
C ILE A 41 -12.05 7.94 -25.05
N SER A 42 -11.32 6.95 -25.58
CA SER A 42 -11.30 5.64 -24.96
C SER A 42 -11.12 5.86 -23.47
N ASP A 43 -11.89 5.16 -22.63
CA ASP A 43 -11.70 5.23 -21.18
C ASP A 43 -10.20 5.19 -20.90
N PRO A 44 -9.63 6.24 -20.26
CA PRO A 44 -8.19 6.36 -20.17
C PRO A 44 -7.65 5.12 -19.48
N ASN A 45 -6.63 4.51 -20.07
CA ASN A 45 -6.00 3.35 -19.45
C ASN A 45 -5.52 3.77 -18.05
N ILE A 46 -5.50 2.84 -17.09
CA ILE A 46 -5.07 3.12 -15.73
C ILE A 46 -3.67 3.75 -15.73
N SER A 47 -2.78 3.30 -16.64
CA SER A 47 -1.45 3.90 -16.83
C SER A 47 -1.48 5.37 -17.24
N ASP A 48 -2.44 5.78 -18.07
CA ASP A 48 -2.62 7.18 -18.50
C ASP A 48 -3.16 8.04 -17.36
N ILE A 49 -4.11 7.51 -16.60
CA ILE A 49 -4.62 8.17 -15.39
C ILE A 49 -3.47 8.44 -14.43
N LEU A 50 -2.60 7.46 -14.23
CA LEU A 50 -1.47 7.59 -13.32
C LEU A 50 -0.41 8.55 -13.85
N ALA A 51 0.00 8.43 -15.12
CA ALA A 51 0.95 9.37 -15.72
C ALA A 51 0.45 10.81 -15.68
N SER A 52 -0.85 11.02 -15.90
CA SER A 52 -1.47 12.34 -15.80
C SER A 52 -1.34 12.97 -14.41
N ARG A 53 -1.26 12.16 -13.33
CA ARG A 53 -1.08 12.65 -11.95
C ARG A 53 0.34 13.10 -11.65
N PHE A 54 1.34 12.52 -12.30
CA PHE A 54 2.74 12.93 -12.17
C PHE A 54 3.08 14.13 -13.05
N LEU A 55 2.25 14.37 -14.06
CA LEU A 55 2.30 15.52 -14.95
C LEU A 55 1.17 16.48 -14.57
N ASP A 56 0.83 17.40 -15.47
CA ASP A 56 -0.36 18.22 -15.36
C ASP A 56 -1.53 17.42 -15.98
N PRO A 57 -2.56 17.02 -15.19
CA PRO A 57 -3.65 16.19 -15.70
C PRO A 57 -4.40 16.87 -16.84
N ASP A 58 -4.66 18.17 -16.71
CA ASP A 58 -5.33 18.94 -17.75
C ASP A 58 -4.51 18.84 -19.04
N PHE A 59 -3.21 19.15 -18.98
CA PHE A 59 -2.31 19.12 -20.13
C PHE A 59 -2.16 17.73 -20.75
N PHE A 60 -2.06 16.68 -19.94
CA PHE A 60 -1.93 15.30 -20.40
C PHE A 60 -3.12 14.86 -21.24
N TYR A 61 -4.34 15.10 -20.74
CA TYR A 61 -5.56 14.80 -21.48
C TYR A 61 -5.77 15.78 -22.64
N HIS A 62 -5.36 17.05 -22.50
CA HIS A 62 -5.43 18.04 -23.58
C HIS A 62 -4.59 17.64 -24.79
N LEU A 63 -3.40 17.09 -24.55
CA LEU A 63 -2.48 16.64 -25.59
C LEU A 63 -2.75 15.22 -26.08
N GLN A 64 -3.74 14.51 -25.52
CA GLN A 64 -4.04 13.12 -25.85
C GLN A 64 -2.79 12.24 -25.74
N LEU A 65 -2.00 12.46 -24.69
CA LEU A 65 -0.81 11.66 -24.44
C LEU A 65 -1.25 10.25 -24.05
N GLU A 66 -0.57 9.25 -24.61
CA GLU A 66 -0.75 7.85 -24.27
C GLU A 66 0.55 7.32 -23.69
N THR A 67 0.44 6.59 -22.60
CA THR A 67 1.54 5.81 -22.04
C THR A 67 1.72 4.52 -22.86
N PRO A 68 2.96 4.14 -23.19
CA PRO A 68 3.20 2.88 -23.87
C PRO A 68 2.72 1.72 -23.00
N LYS A 69 1.95 0.80 -23.58
CA LYS A 69 1.59 -0.46 -22.91
C LYS A 69 2.85 -1.32 -22.82
N VAL A 70 3.30 -1.60 -21.60
CA VAL A 70 4.48 -2.44 -21.36
C VAL A 70 4.03 -3.81 -20.88
N ASP A 71 4.24 -4.82 -21.71
CA ASP A 71 4.16 -6.22 -21.30
C ASP A 71 5.53 -6.65 -20.78
N ILE A 72 5.59 -6.97 -19.48
CA ILE A 72 6.83 -7.40 -18.84
C ILE A 72 6.98 -8.91 -19.00
N ALA A 73 8.02 -9.31 -19.73
CA ALA A 73 8.39 -10.70 -19.86
C ALA A 73 8.79 -11.26 -18.48
N ILE A 74 8.25 -12.43 -18.13
CA ILE A 74 8.60 -13.10 -16.87
C ILE A 74 9.95 -13.79 -17.09
N PRO A 75 11.01 -13.41 -16.35
CA PRO A 75 12.31 -14.07 -16.48
C PRO A 75 12.19 -15.56 -16.18
N LYS A 76 12.93 -16.40 -16.92
CA LYS A 76 12.89 -17.87 -16.74
C LYS A 76 13.10 -18.28 -15.28
N MET A 77 14.05 -17.64 -14.61
CA MET A 77 14.37 -17.90 -13.21
C MET A 77 13.21 -17.57 -12.26
N VAL A 78 12.42 -16.52 -12.56
CA VAL A 78 11.19 -16.21 -11.80
C VAL A 78 10.15 -17.30 -12.05
N ALA A 79 9.94 -17.69 -13.31
CA ALA A 79 9.01 -18.76 -13.66
C ALA A 79 9.39 -20.10 -12.98
N ASP A 80 10.69 -20.43 -12.92
CA ASP A 80 11.21 -21.63 -12.25
C ASP A 80 10.95 -21.61 -10.73
N TYR A 81 11.01 -20.44 -10.09
CA TYR A 81 10.70 -20.32 -8.66
C TYR A 81 9.21 -20.37 -8.34
N VAL A 82 8.37 -19.82 -9.24
CA VAL A 82 6.91 -19.77 -9.10
C VAL A 82 6.28 -21.12 -9.41
N GLY A 83 6.74 -21.79 -10.47
CA GLY A 83 6.28 -23.11 -10.87
C GLY A 83 4.88 -23.13 -11.48
N THR A 84 4.16 -24.21 -11.22
CA THR A 84 2.81 -24.49 -11.73
C THR A 84 1.72 -23.80 -10.91
N ILE A 85 0.46 -23.91 -11.33
CA ILE A 85 -0.69 -23.41 -10.56
C ILE A 85 -0.76 -24.07 -9.17
N VAL A 86 -0.40 -25.35 -9.07
CA VAL A 86 -0.35 -26.08 -7.79
C VAL A 86 0.74 -25.51 -6.89
N ASP A 87 1.92 -25.19 -7.45
CA ASP A 87 3.00 -24.57 -6.71
C ASP A 87 2.61 -23.18 -6.21
N ILE A 88 1.93 -22.37 -7.04
CA ILE A 88 1.39 -21.07 -6.65
C ILE A 88 0.45 -21.23 -5.44
N GLN A 89 -0.48 -22.18 -5.47
CA GLN A 89 -1.40 -22.42 -4.36
C GLN A 89 -0.66 -22.84 -3.09
N ASN A 90 0.31 -23.75 -3.18
CA ASN A 90 1.09 -24.23 -2.04
C ASN A 90 1.95 -23.12 -1.41
N LEU A 91 2.62 -22.30 -2.24
CA LEU A 91 3.40 -21.15 -1.80
C LEU A 91 2.51 -20.10 -1.13
N SER A 92 1.34 -19.83 -1.71
CA SER A 92 0.37 -18.89 -1.15
C SER A 92 -0.16 -19.36 0.20
N ASN A 93 -0.50 -20.65 0.33
CA ASN A 93 -0.93 -21.23 1.60
C ASN A 93 0.17 -21.12 2.67
N THR A 94 1.42 -21.42 2.31
CA THR A 94 2.57 -21.27 3.21
C THR A 94 2.71 -19.82 3.69
N TYR A 95 2.50 -18.85 2.81
CA TYR A 95 2.49 -17.43 3.17
C TYR A 95 1.33 -17.08 4.12
N PHE A 96 0.11 -17.53 3.81
CA PHE A 96 -1.07 -17.28 4.64
C PHE A 96 -0.96 -17.88 6.04
N ASP A 97 -0.24 -19.00 6.17
CA ASP A 97 -0.03 -19.68 7.45
C ASP A 97 1.22 -19.15 8.20
N SER A 98 2.00 -18.25 7.60
CA SER A 98 3.22 -17.68 8.20
C SER A 98 3.16 -16.16 8.32
N ILE A 99 3.66 -15.42 7.33
CA ILE A 99 3.82 -13.96 7.39
C ILE A 99 2.47 -13.23 7.54
N HIS A 100 1.44 -13.71 6.84
CA HIS A 100 0.10 -13.13 6.91
C HIS A 100 -0.46 -13.06 8.33
N THR A 101 -0.09 -14.01 9.20
CA THR A 101 -0.62 -14.11 10.57
C THR A 101 -0.28 -12.89 11.45
N TRP A 102 0.80 -12.16 11.12
CA TRP A 102 1.21 -10.94 11.82
C TRP A 102 1.31 -9.71 10.90
N MET A 103 1.33 -9.92 9.58
CA MET A 103 1.34 -8.88 8.56
C MET A 103 0.33 -9.19 7.44
N PRO A 104 -0.98 -9.08 7.72
CA PRO A 104 -2.06 -9.49 6.81
C PRO A 104 -2.31 -8.44 5.71
N ILE A 105 -1.41 -8.29 4.75
CA ILE A 105 -1.53 -7.28 3.67
C ILE A 105 -2.35 -7.76 2.46
N LEU A 106 -2.76 -9.02 2.45
CA LEU A 106 -3.53 -9.64 1.37
C LEU A 106 -4.80 -10.31 1.92
N SER A 107 -5.88 -10.33 1.16
CA SER A 107 -7.07 -11.11 1.48
C SER A 107 -6.93 -12.54 0.96
N LYS A 108 -6.90 -13.54 1.85
CA LYS A 108 -6.86 -14.97 1.46
C LYS A 108 -8.01 -15.33 0.53
N LYS A 109 -9.22 -14.85 0.85
CA LYS A 109 -10.43 -15.10 0.08
C LYS A 109 -10.36 -14.47 -1.32
N GLN A 110 -10.00 -13.18 -1.41
CA GLN A 110 -9.94 -12.49 -2.70
C GLN A 110 -8.79 -13.01 -3.57
N PHE A 111 -7.64 -13.30 -2.96
CA PHE A 111 -6.51 -13.88 -3.68
C PHE A 111 -6.93 -15.20 -4.36
N SER A 112 -7.64 -16.05 -3.62
CA SER A 112 -8.11 -17.34 -4.13
C SER A 112 -9.18 -17.17 -5.21
N SER A 113 -10.14 -16.26 -5.04
CA SER A 113 -11.20 -16.01 -6.03
C SER A 113 -10.66 -15.36 -7.31
N ASN A 114 -9.65 -14.50 -7.19
CA ASN A 114 -9.10 -13.71 -8.30
C ASN A 114 -7.91 -14.41 -8.98
N LEU A 115 -7.46 -15.56 -8.49
CA LEU A 115 -6.34 -16.31 -9.07
C LEU A 115 -6.48 -16.56 -10.59
N PRO A 116 -7.67 -16.95 -11.13
CA PRO A 116 -7.85 -17.09 -12.57
C PRO A 116 -7.61 -15.77 -13.33
N ASN A 117 -8.15 -14.66 -12.80
CA ASN A 117 -7.98 -13.33 -13.40
C ASN A 117 -6.51 -12.90 -13.40
N TYR A 118 -5.78 -13.17 -12.31
CA TYR A 118 -4.35 -12.90 -12.23
C TYR A 118 -3.56 -13.69 -13.29
N LEU A 119 -3.86 -14.97 -13.46
CA LEU A 119 -3.19 -15.82 -14.45
C LEU A 119 -3.43 -15.37 -15.89
N THR A 120 -4.60 -14.80 -16.18
CA THR A 120 -4.96 -14.35 -17.54
C THR A 120 -4.48 -12.93 -17.84
N HIS A 121 -4.65 -11.99 -16.91
CA HIS A 121 -4.51 -10.55 -17.20
C HIS A 121 -3.38 -9.85 -16.44
N ARG A 122 -2.84 -10.44 -15.37
CA ARG A 122 -1.84 -9.81 -14.49
C ARG A 122 -0.76 -10.79 -14.05
N LYS A 123 -0.29 -11.61 -14.99
CA LYS A 123 0.57 -12.75 -14.70
C LYS A 123 1.94 -12.33 -14.13
N SER A 124 2.52 -11.23 -14.62
CA SER A 124 3.79 -10.70 -14.12
C SER A 124 3.68 -10.21 -12.66
N GLU A 125 2.61 -9.47 -12.34
CA GLU A 125 2.30 -9.03 -10.98
C GLU A 125 2.10 -10.21 -10.03
N LEU A 126 1.35 -11.24 -10.47
CA LEU A 126 1.17 -12.48 -9.71
C LEU A 126 2.50 -13.20 -9.46
N CYS A 127 3.32 -13.37 -10.50
CA CYS A 127 4.63 -14.02 -10.37
C CYS A 127 5.53 -13.27 -9.40
N LEU A 128 5.53 -11.93 -9.43
CA LEU A 128 6.29 -11.11 -8.49
C LEU A 128 5.77 -11.30 -7.05
N LEU A 129 4.46 -11.28 -6.85
CA LEU A 129 3.88 -11.48 -5.52
C LEU A 129 4.22 -12.88 -4.98
N VAL A 130 4.07 -13.93 -5.79
CA VAL A 130 4.32 -15.32 -5.38
C VAL A 130 5.79 -15.57 -5.07
N ILE A 131 6.73 -15.04 -5.87
CA ILE A 131 8.16 -15.17 -5.56
C ILE A 131 8.52 -14.41 -4.26
N CYS A 132 7.86 -13.28 -3.98
CA CYS A 132 8.06 -12.55 -2.73
C CYS A 132 7.42 -13.26 -1.52
N MET A 133 6.26 -13.90 -1.69
CA MET A 133 5.66 -14.80 -0.69
C MET A 133 6.61 -15.96 -0.34
N LYS A 134 7.20 -16.59 -1.37
CA LYS A 134 8.22 -17.65 -1.20
C LYS A 134 9.44 -17.12 -0.46
N LEU A 135 9.92 -15.92 -0.82
CA LEU A 135 11.08 -15.29 -0.20
C LEU A 135 10.83 -14.98 1.28
N SER A 136 9.73 -14.30 1.60
CA SER A 136 9.42 -13.89 2.98
C SER A 136 9.12 -15.07 3.89
N SER A 137 8.61 -16.18 3.34
CA SER A 137 8.31 -17.40 4.10
C SER A 137 9.50 -18.36 4.20
N SER A 138 10.66 -18.00 3.63
CA SER A 138 11.85 -18.84 3.64
C SER A 138 12.56 -18.81 5.00
N LEU A 139 12.88 -19.99 5.55
CA LEU A 139 13.63 -20.16 6.81
C LEU A 139 15.16 -20.15 6.60
N THR A 140 15.64 -19.44 5.59
CA THR A 140 17.08 -19.38 5.31
C THR A 140 17.82 -18.54 6.34
N THR A 141 19.06 -18.92 6.66
CA THR A 141 19.97 -18.11 7.49
C THR A 141 20.82 -17.16 6.63
N THR A 142 20.88 -17.38 5.32
CA THR A 142 21.67 -16.55 4.40
C THR A 142 20.85 -15.35 3.97
N ALA A 143 21.32 -14.15 4.30
CA ALA A 143 20.59 -12.91 4.00
C ALA A 143 20.45 -12.61 2.49
N LYS A 144 21.54 -12.66 1.72
CA LYS A 144 21.54 -12.26 0.29
C LYS A 144 21.46 -13.48 -0.63
N THR A 145 20.38 -14.25 -0.50
CA THR A 145 20.15 -15.42 -1.36
C THR A 145 20.00 -15.04 -2.84
N VAL A 146 20.14 -16.03 -3.70
CA VAL A 146 19.84 -15.89 -5.12
C VAL A 146 18.36 -15.50 -5.32
N LEU A 147 17.44 -16.13 -4.59
CA LEU A 147 16.01 -15.81 -4.59
C LEU A 147 15.74 -14.34 -4.27
N TYR A 148 16.39 -13.79 -3.24
CA TYR A 148 16.29 -12.37 -2.88
C TYR A 148 16.72 -11.45 -4.04
N ARG A 149 17.87 -11.73 -4.67
CA ARG A 149 18.35 -10.93 -5.80
C ARG A 149 17.40 -10.99 -6.99
N THR A 150 16.87 -12.18 -7.29
CA THR A 150 15.87 -12.37 -8.35
C THR A 150 14.60 -11.58 -8.08
N ALA A 151 14.07 -11.63 -6.86
CA ALA A 151 12.88 -10.87 -6.48
C ALA A 151 13.13 -9.36 -6.56
N LYS A 152 14.28 -8.86 -6.06
CA LYS A 152 14.64 -7.43 -6.16
C LYS A 152 14.78 -6.96 -7.60
N GLN A 153 15.45 -7.75 -8.45
CA GLN A 153 15.62 -7.41 -9.85
C GLN A 153 14.27 -7.37 -10.58
N PHE A 154 13.42 -8.38 -10.37
CA PHE A 154 12.11 -8.41 -11.01
C PHE A 154 11.20 -7.29 -10.50
N TYR A 155 11.25 -6.96 -9.21
CA TYR A 155 10.56 -5.79 -8.65
C TYR A 155 10.99 -4.48 -9.33
N PHE A 156 12.31 -4.29 -9.52
CA PHE A 156 12.85 -3.13 -10.24
C PHE A 156 12.38 -3.07 -11.71
N GLU A 157 12.34 -4.21 -12.41
CA GLU A 157 11.82 -4.28 -13.78
C GLU A 157 10.34 -3.89 -13.85
N MET A 158 9.53 -4.33 -12.88
CA MET A 158 8.11 -3.96 -12.77
C MET A 158 7.93 -2.45 -12.56
N GLU A 159 8.70 -1.85 -11.65
CA GLU A 159 8.65 -0.41 -11.37
C GLU A 159 9.14 0.42 -12.56
N SER A 160 10.30 0.08 -13.12
CA SER A 160 10.91 0.83 -14.23
C SER A 160 10.06 0.80 -15.50
N SER A 161 9.21 -0.21 -15.63
CA SER A 161 8.20 -0.34 -16.69
C SER A 161 6.91 0.45 -16.42
N GLY A 162 6.81 1.14 -15.28
CA GLY A 162 5.66 1.97 -14.92
C GLY A 162 4.46 1.20 -14.38
N ILE A 163 4.61 -0.07 -13.99
CA ILE A 163 3.51 -0.81 -13.37
C ILE A 163 3.29 -0.29 -11.95
N LEU A 164 2.10 0.26 -11.72
CA LEU A 164 1.66 0.83 -10.45
C LEU A 164 0.39 0.11 -9.98
N SER A 165 0.54 -0.93 -9.16
CA SER A 165 -0.58 -1.72 -8.64
C SER A 165 -0.39 -2.11 -7.17
N VAL A 166 -1.50 -2.35 -6.46
CA VAL A 166 -1.47 -2.80 -5.06
C VAL A 166 -0.71 -4.12 -4.93
N THR A 167 -0.82 -5.01 -5.92
CA THR A 167 -0.12 -6.31 -5.96
C THR A 167 1.41 -6.15 -6.00
N VAL A 168 1.91 -5.23 -6.82
CA VAL A 168 3.34 -4.91 -6.85
C VAL A 168 3.77 -4.26 -5.54
N LEU A 169 2.98 -3.33 -4.99
CA LEU A 169 3.26 -2.73 -3.68
C LEU A 169 3.34 -3.77 -2.55
N GLN A 170 2.39 -4.71 -2.50
CA GLN A 170 2.40 -5.83 -1.54
C GLN A 170 3.70 -6.63 -1.64
N ALA A 171 4.17 -6.93 -2.87
CA ALA A 171 5.45 -7.60 -3.07
C ALA A 171 6.64 -6.77 -2.55
N GLY A 172 6.63 -5.45 -2.75
CA GLY A 172 7.63 -4.52 -2.20
C GLY A 172 7.67 -4.54 -0.67
N VAL A 173 6.50 -4.58 -0.02
CA VAL A 173 6.41 -4.71 1.45
C VAL A 173 7.00 -6.05 1.92
N LEU A 174 6.73 -7.17 1.23
CA LEU A 174 7.32 -8.47 1.57
C LEU A 174 8.85 -8.49 1.41
N ILE A 175 9.37 -7.81 0.37
CA ILE A 175 10.81 -7.61 0.20
C ILE A 175 11.39 -6.82 1.38
N ALA A 176 10.76 -5.71 1.76
CA ALA A 176 11.22 -4.88 2.87
C ALA A 176 11.23 -5.66 4.20
N ILE A 177 10.23 -6.50 4.44
CA ILE A 177 10.16 -7.40 5.61
C ILE A 177 11.32 -8.39 5.59
N TYR A 178 11.60 -9.01 4.44
CA TYR A 178 12.73 -9.94 4.31
C TYR A 178 14.06 -9.25 4.59
N GLU A 179 14.28 -8.06 4.02
CA GLU A 179 15.50 -7.26 4.24
C GLU A 179 15.64 -6.86 5.70
N LEU A 180 14.55 -6.44 6.35
CA LEU A 180 14.53 -6.12 7.77
C LEU A 180 14.88 -7.33 8.64
N GLY A 181 14.22 -8.48 8.40
CA GLY A 181 14.44 -9.71 9.16
C GLY A 181 15.86 -10.29 9.03
N HIS A 182 16.54 -10.00 7.91
CA HIS A 182 17.92 -10.41 7.67
C HIS A 182 18.95 -9.30 7.89
N ALA A 183 18.55 -8.16 8.47
CA ALA A 183 19.41 -7.02 8.73
C ALA A 183 20.18 -6.50 7.49
N ILE A 184 19.54 -6.50 6.32
CA ILE A 184 20.13 -6.02 5.06
C ILE A 184 20.00 -4.50 4.98
N TYR A 185 20.92 -3.79 5.65
CA TYR A 185 21.00 -2.33 5.60
C TYR A 185 22.01 -1.84 4.55
N PRO A 186 21.79 -0.68 3.90
CA PRO A 186 20.64 0.23 4.06
C PRO A 186 19.39 -0.18 3.24
N ALA A 187 19.40 -1.35 2.59
CA ALA A 187 18.33 -1.75 1.67
C ALA A 187 16.94 -1.76 2.33
N ALA A 188 16.80 -2.34 3.53
CA ALA A 188 15.52 -2.37 4.26
C ALA A 188 14.91 -0.98 4.44
N PHE A 189 15.74 0.00 4.83
CA PHE A 189 15.32 1.39 5.02
C PHE A 189 14.85 2.03 3.71
N LEU A 190 15.61 1.83 2.63
CA LEU A 190 15.25 2.38 1.32
C LEU A 190 14.02 1.71 0.71
N SER A 191 13.86 0.40 0.88
CA SER A 191 12.69 -0.35 0.37
C SER A 191 11.40 0.10 1.06
N VAL A 192 11.42 0.38 2.37
CA VAL A 192 10.25 0.96 3.06
C VAL A 192 9.94 2.36 2.53
N GLY A 193 10.96 3.21 2.33
CA GLY A 193 10.80 4.52 1.71
C GLY A 193 10.21 4.44 0.29
N GLN A 194 10.65 3.47 -0.51
CA GLN A 194 10.12 3.18 -1.83
C GLN A 194 8.65 2.75 -1.77
N CYS A 195 8.29 1.84 -0.86
CA CYS A 195 6.91 1.42 -0.64
C CYS A 195 6.01 2.59 -0.23
N ALA A 196 6.49 3.49 0.64
CA ALA A 196 5.74 4.68 1.04
C ALA A 196 5.45 5.62 -0.15
N ARG A 197 6.44 5.87 -1.00
CA ARG A 197 6.26 6.68 -2.22
C ARG A 197 5.33 6.01 -3.23
N TYR A 198 5.46 4.70 -3.39
CA TYR A 198 4.62 3.91 -4.29
C TYR A 198 3.16 3.90 -3.81
N ALA A 199 2.93 3.76 -2.50
CA ALA A 199 1.60 3.86 -1.89
C ALA A 199 0.99 5.25 -2.07
N ALA A 200 1.78 6.32 -1.88
CA ALA A 200 1.33 7.70 -2.11
C ALA A 200 0.94 7.96 -3.57
N ALA A 201 1.65 7.37 -4.54
CA ALA A 201 1.28 7.45 -5.95
C ALA A 201 -0.07 6.76 -6.26
N LEU A 202 -0.39 5.70 -5.51
CA LEU A 202 -1.69 5.02 -5.56
C LEU A 202 -2.77 5.71 -4.73
N GLU A 203 -2.42 6.74 -3.95
CA GLU A 203 -3.29 7.43 -3.00
C GLU A 203 -3.87 6.51 -1.90
N ILE A 204 -3.13 5.45 -1.57
CA ILE A 204 -3.55 4.43 -0.59
C ILE A 204 -3.68 5.01 0.82
N GLU A 205 -2.97 6.08 1.14
CA GLU A 205 -3.07 6.80 2.41
C GLU A 205 -4.48 7.35 2.68
N LYS A 206 -5.29 7.56 1.63
CA LYS A 206 -6.69 7.99 1.77
C LYS A 206 -7.57 6.91 2.40
N SER A 207 -7.14 5.64 2.40
CA SER A 207 -7.87 4.52 3.01
C SER A 207 -8.00 4.60 4.53
N ILE A 208 -7.19 5.46 5.18
CA ILE A 208 -7.27 5.74 6.62
C ILE A 208 -7.89 7.10 6.96
N THR A 209 -8.05 8.02 6.01
CA THR A 209 -8.53 9.39 6.30
C THR A 209 -9.88 9.74 5.69
N SER A 210 -10.25 9.10 4.57
CA SER A 210 -11.44 9.46 3.82
C SER A 210 -12.46 8.33 3.82
N GLN A 211 -13.68 8.62 4.27
CA GLN A 211 -14.84 7.76 4.00
C GLN A 211 -15.19 7.73 2.50
N ILE A 212 -14.72 8.71 1.71
CA ILE A 212 -15.11 8.99 0.30
C ILE A 212 -14.53 7.97 -0.69
N LEU A 213 -13.92 6.86 -0.23
CA LEU A 213 -13.69 5.69 -1.08
C LEU A 213 -14.99 4.93 -1.40
N ASP A 214 -16.16 5.59 -1.32
CA ASP A 214 -17.50 5.11 -1.69
C ASP A 214 -17.58 4.47 -3.10
N LYS A 215 -16.57 4.67 -3.94
CA LYS A 215 -16.48 4.09 -5.28
C LYS A 215 -15.80 2.73 -5.34
N LEU A 216 -15.01 2.37 -4.32
CA LEU A 216 -14.30 1.09 -4.29
C LEU A 216 -15.07 0.09 -3.41
N PRO A 217 -15.06 -1.20 -3.79
CA PRO A 217 -15.52 -2.25 -2.90
C PRO A 217 -14.79 -2.20 -1.54
N TRP A 218 -15.52 -2.36 -0.44
CA TRP A 218 -14.98 -2.34 0.92
C TRP A 218 -13.72 -3.19 1.09
N ASN A 219 -13.72 -4.37 0.49
CA ASN A 219 -12.65 -5.35 0.54
C ASN A 219 -11.35 -4.86 -0.13
N GLU A 220 -11.44 -3.97 -1.12
CA GLU A 220 -10.28 -3.31 -1.73
C GLU A 220 -9.76 -2.18 -0.84
N VAL A 221 -10.67 -1.39 -0.26
CA VAL A 221 -10.32 -0.32 0.69
C VAL A 221 -9.61 -0.89 1.92
N GLU A 222 -10.10 -2.00 2.46
CA GLU A 222 -9.51 -2.67 3.60
C GLU A 222 -8.13 -3.28 3.25
N GLU A 223 -7.95 -3.83 2.05
CA GLU A 223 -6.63 -4.33 1.62
C GLU A 223 -5.60 -3.19 1.52
N GLN A 224 -5.99 -2.07 0.88
CA GLN A 224 -5.17 -0.87 0.80
C GLN A 224 -4.85 -0.31 2.19
N ARG A 225 -5.84 -0.29 3.09
CA ARG A 225 -5.67 0.14 4.48
C ARG A 225 -4.62 -0.70 5.18
N ARG A 226 -4.69 -2.03 5.02
CA ARG A 226 -3.73 -2.94 5.66
C ARG A 226 -2.32 -2.71 5.14
N VAL A 227 -2.14 -2.58 3.82
CA VAL A 227 -0.85 -2.25 3.20
C VAL A 227 -0.29 -0.93 3.72
N TRP A 228 -1.12 0.12 3.83
CA TRP A 228 -0.67 1.41 4.37
C TRP A 228 -0.18 1.32 5.81
N TRP A 229 -0.94 0.65 6.67
CA TRP A 229 -0.56 0.43 8.06
C TRP A 229 0.73 -0.39 8.18
N SER A 230 0.96 -1.38 7.32
CA SER A 230 2.22 -2.11 7.27
C SER A 230 3.41 -1.21 6.98
N ILE A 231 3.27 -0.26 6.05
CA ILE A 231 4.34 0.69 5.72
C ILE A 231 4.61 1.62 6.91
N ILE A 232 3.57 2.15 7.56
CA ILE A 232 3.71 2.97 8.78
C ILE A 232 4.46 2.18 9.86
N ILE A 233 4.01 0.96 10.16
CA ILE A 233 4.62 0.08 11.17
C ILE A 233 6.12 -0.11 10.89
N LEU A 234 6.49 -0.45 9.65
CA LEU A 234 7.89 -0.68 9.26
C LEU A 234 8.72 0.59 9.33
N ASP A 235 8.18 1.74 8.90
CA ASP A 235 8.85 3.05 8.97
C ASP A 235 9.15 3.44 10.43
N ARG A 236 8.17 3.30 11.34
CA ARG A 236 8.40 3.57 12.76
C ARG A 236 9.42 2.61 13.37
N TYR A 237 9.33 1.33 13.05
CA TYR A 237 10.27 0.31 13.56
C TYR A 237 11.72 0.61 13.16
N LEU A 238 11.96 0.94 11.89
CA LEU A 238 13.30 1.24 11.36
C LEU A 238 13.95 2.49 11.96
N ASN A 239 13.15 3.35 12.59
CA ASN A 239 13.60 4.59 13.21
C ASN A 239 13.70 4.53 14.74
N LEU A 240 13.40 3.37 15.35
CA LEU A 240 13.56 3.12 16.80
C LEU A 240 14.92 3.56 17.33
N CYS A 241 16.00 3.18 16.65
CA CYS A 241 17.36 3.45 17.10
C CYS A 241 17.88 4.85 16.75
N ASN A 242 17.09 5.67 16.04
CA ASN A 242 17.44 7.05 15.75
C ASN A 242 16.18 7.92 15.70
N PRO A 243 15.62 8.30 16.86
CA PRO A 243 14.39 9.08 16.95
C PRO A 243 14.42 10.43 16.24
N GLY A 244 15.62 11.01 16.06
CA GLY A 244 15.79 12.26 15.31
C GLY A 244 15.74 12.10 13.79
N ARG A 245 15.68 10.87 13.26
CA ARG A 245 15.56 10.64 11.81
C ARG A 245 14.13 10.91 11.35
N HIS A 246 14.00 11.64 10.23
CA HIS A 246 12.70 11.93 9.62
C HIS A 246 11.99 10.64 9.18
N LEU A 247 10.72 10.52 9.57
CA LEU A 247 9.80 9.46 9.15
C LEU A 247 9.31 9.74 7.74
N ILE A 248 9.19 8.70 6.89
CA ILE A 248 8.73 8.90 5.51
C ILE A 248 7.20 9.01 5.41
N THR A 249 6.46 8.35 6.30
CA THR A 249 5.00 8.46 6.33
C THR A 249 4.54 9.51 7.34
N PRO A 250 3.48 10.27 7.04
CA PRO A 250 2.88 11.19 8.00
C PRO A 250 2.33 10.43 9.21
N ASP A 251 2.24 11.12 10.35
CA ASP A 251 1.64 10.54 11.55
C ASP A 251 0.11 10.44 11.41
N PRO A 252 -0.48 9.27 11.71
CA PRO A 252 -1.93 9.11 11.70
C PRO A 252 -2.62 10.01 12.72
N SER A 253 -3.81 10.50 12.37
CA SER A 253 -4.67 11.30 13.26
C SER A 253 -5.53 10.40 14.16
N PRO A 254 -6.08 10.90 15.28
CA PRO A 254 -7.04 10.14 16.10
C PRO A 254 -8.25 9.61 15.32
N ASP A 255 -8.66 10.30 14.26
CA ASP A 255 -9.78 9.91 13.40
C ASP A 255 -9.38 8.90 12.31
N SER A 256 -8.10 8.52 12.24
CA SER A 256 -7.62 7.60 11.23
C SER A 256 -8.16 6.18 11.46
N TYR A 257 -8.70 5.58 10.41
CA TYR A 257 -9.30 4.25 10.47
C TYR A 257 -8.24 3.17 10.69
N LEU A 258 -8.55 2.27 11.61
CA LEU A 258 -7.79 1.06 11.88
C LEU A 258 -8.23 -0.07 10.92
N PRO A 259 -7.37 -1.07 10.70
CA PRO A 259 -7.76 -2.33 10.08
C PRO A 259 -8.93 -2.99 10.82
N ALA A 260 -9.78 -3.70 10.08
CA ALA A 260 -10.84 -4.52 10.65
C ALA A 260 -10.28 -5.69 11.48
N ASP A 261 -11.16 -6.46 12.12
CA ASP A 261 -10.75 -7.69 12.80
C ASP A 261 -10.13 -8.71 11.81
N ASP A 262 -9.07 -9.39 12.24
CA ASP A 262 -8.30 -10.27 11.36
C ASP A 262 -9.08 -11.53 10.96
N GLN A 263 -9.94 -12.06 11.85
CA GLN A 263 -10.77 -13.22 11.54
C GLN A 263 -11.89 -12.83 10.56
N GLU A 264 -12.51 -11.66 10.76
CA GLU A 264 -13.50 -11.12 9.82
C GLU A 264 -12.89 -10.81 8.45
N TRP A 265 -11.63 -10.37 8.42
CA TRP A 265 -10.86 -10.16 7.20
C TRP A 265 -10.61 -11.48 6.45
N ASP A 266 -10.13 -12.51 7.14
CA ASP A 266 -9.77 -13.80 6.55
C ASP A 266 -10.99 -14.57 6.02
N THR A 267 -12.12 -14.50 6.73
CA THR A 267 -13.40 -15.08 6.30
C THR A 267 -14.13 -14.24 5.25
N GLY A 268 -13.70 -12.98 5.08
CA GLY A 268 -14.33 -11.99 4.22
C GLY A 268 -15.74 -11.62 4.69
N SER A 269 -15.96 -11.58 6.00
CA SER A 269 -17.19 -11.10 6.64
C SER A 269 -17.10 -9.65 7.13
N SER A 270 -15.90 -9.05 7.10
CA SER A 270 -15.68 -7.66 7.55
C SER A 270 -16.59 -6.67 6.83
N ARG A 271 -17.04 -5.65 7.56
CA ARG A 271 -17.98 -4.64 7.06
C ARG A 271 -17.55 -3.21 7.43
N PRO A 272 -17.91 -2.20 6.61
CA PRO A 272 -17.60 -0.80 6.89
C PRO A 272 -18.12 -0.31 8.24
N GLU A 273 -19.28 -0.79 8.68
CA GLU A 273 -19.95 -0.36 9.91
C GLU A 273 -19.16 -0.75 11.19
N ASN A 274 -18.29 -1.76 11.08
CA ASN A 274 -17.43 -2.22 12.16
C ASN A 274 -16.09 -1.46 12.23
N SER A 275 -15.90 -0.44 11.40
CA SER A 275 -14.63 0.30 11.33
C SER A 275 -14.36 1.07 12.63
N LEU A 276 -13.17 0.85 13.18
CA LEU A 276 -12.68 1.59 14.34
C LEU A 276 -11.65 2.63 13.91
N THR A 277 -11.46 3.65 14.74
CA THR A 277 -10.43 4.67 14.58
C THR A 277 -9.41 4.59 15.71
N ILE A 278 -8.27 5.27 15.57
CA ILE A 278 -7.25 5.33 16.63
C ILE A 278 -7.84 5.86 17.94
N GLY A 279 -8.72 6.85 17.88
CA GLY A 279 -9.41 7.45 19.02
C GLY A 279 -10.50 6.58 19.66
N SER A 280 -10.79 5.41 19.09
CA SER A 280 -11.73 4.45 19.68
C SER A 280 -11.20 3.92 21.03
N SER A 281 -12.11 3.59 21.95
CA SER A 281 -11.75 3.21 23.32
C SER A 281 -10.79 2.01 23.36
N SER A 282 -9.78 2.05 24.23
CA SER A 282 -8.80 0.95 24.34
C SER A 282 -9.43 -0.39 24.76
N GLY A 283 -10.59 -0.35 25.42
CA GLY A 283 -11.37 -1.53 25.81
C GLY A 283 -12.26 -2.13 24.70
N SER A 284 -12.34 -1.48 23.54
CA SER A 284 -13.02 -2.05 22.38
C SER A 284 -12.31 -3.31 21.91
N TYR A 285 -13.09 -4.31 21.47
CA TYR A 285 -12.55 -5.52 20.84
C TYR A 285 -11.89 -5.14 19.50
N MET A 286 -10.59 -5.38 19.36
CA MET A 286 -9.83 -5.08 18.14
C MET A 286 -9.04 -6.31 17.67
N GLY A 287 -8.84 -6.42 16.36
CA GLY A 287 -7.95 -7.42 15.77
C GLY A 287 -6.48 -7.18 16.12
N ARG A 288 -5.62 -8.19 15.95
CA ARG A 288 -4.19 -8.07 16.27
C ARG A 288 -3.53 -6.99 15.42
N PHE A 289 -3.84 -6.97 14.13
CA PHE A 289 -3.23 -6.01 13.24
C PHE A 289 -3.68 -4.57 13.55
N ALA A 290 -4.94 -4.37 13.96
CA ALA A 290 -5.42 -3.09 14.46
C ALA A 290 -4.69 -2.61 15.72
N ARG A 291 -4.46 -3.50 16.68
CA ARG A 291 -3.61 -3.20 17.85
C ARG A 291 -2.19 -2.83 17.46
N PHE A 292 -1.61 -3.53 16.47
CA PHE A 292 -0.27 -3.22 15.98
C PHE A 292 -0.20 -1.82 15.35
N ALA A 293 -1.21 -1.45 14.56
CA ALA A 293 -1.38 -0.11 14.03
C ALA A 293 -1.47 0.96 15.13
N GLN A 294 -2.25 0.72 16.19
CA GLN A 294 -2.30 1.61 17.37
C GLN A 294 -0.93 1.77 18.04
N THR A 295 -0.19 0.66 18.22
CA THR A 295 1.16 0.70 18.79
C THR A 295 2.12 1.50 17.91
N ALA A 296 2.06 1.38 16.59
CA ALA A 296 2.88 2.17 15.68
C ALA A 296 2.57 3.67 15.78
N HIS A 297 1.31 4.06 15.95
CA HIS A 297 0.94 5.46 16.22
C HIS A 297 1.58 5.97 17.52
N LEU A 298 1.50 5.21 18.62
CA LEU A 298 2.15 5.62 19.87
C LEU A 298 3.67 5.63 19.80
N LEU A 299 4.26 4.70 19.05
CA LEU A 299 5.70 4.71 18.80
C LEU A 299 6.10 6.02 18.09
N SER A 300 5.28 6.51 17.17
CA SER A 300 5.52 7.81 16.50
C SER A 300 5.62 8.94 17.53
N GLN A 301 4.68 8.99 18.47
CA GLN A 301 4.70 9.96 19.57
C GLN A 301 5.96 9.79 20.43
N ALA A 302 6.36 8.55 20.73
CA ALA A 302 7.55 8.26 21.52
C ALA A 302 8.83 8.75 20.83
N LEU A 303 8.99 8.45 19.54
CA LEU A 303 10.11 8.92 18.74
C LEU A 303 10.18 10.45 18.76
N TYR A 304 9.05 11.13 18.56
CA TYR A 304 8.97 12.59 18.62
C TYR A 304 9.38 13.15 20.00
N THR A 305 8.86 12.57 21.08
CA THR A 305 9.17 13.00 22.45
C THR A 305 10.60 12.69 22.90
N VAL A 306 11.28 11.73 22.28
CA VAL A 306 12.70 11.44 22.55
C VAL A 306 13.60 12.34 21.71
N ALA A 307 13.16 12.68 20.49
CA ALA A 307 13.89 13.60 19.62
C ALA A 307 13.84 15.05 20.09
N LYS A 308 12.77 15.45 20.79
CA LYS A 308 12.66 16.73 21.52
C LYS A 308 12.97 16.48 23.00
N GLU A 309 13.52 17.45 23.73
CA GLU A 309 13.83 17.26 25.15
C GLU A 309 12.60 16.81 25.98
N PRO A 310 12.77 15.94 26.99
CA PRO A 310 11.65 15.28 27.67
C PRO A 310 10.83 16.24 28.53
N ASP A 311 9.54 16.41 28.20
CA ASP A 311 8.54 17.14 29.00
C ASP A 311 7.54 16.18 29.68
N THR A 312 6.64 16.72 30.51
CA THR A 312 5.54 16.07 31.24
C THR A 312 4.67 15.11 30.41
N GLU A 313 4.50 15.32 29.11
CA GLU A 313 3.81 14.40 28.17
C GLU A 313 4.42 12.98 28.14
N THR A 314 5.72 12.87 28.45
CA THR A 314 6.46 11.59 28.48
C THR A 314 5.85 10.60 29.50
N THR A 315 5.28 11.10 30.60
CA THR A 315 4.71 10.24 31.66
C THR A 315 3.40 9.61 31.22
N GLN A 316 2.53 10.37 30.56
CA GLN A 316 1.25 9.87 30.04
C GLN A 316 1.51 8.87 28.91
N LEU A 317 2.41 9.20 27.98
CA LEU A 317 2.79 8.31 26.88
C LEU A 317 3.35 6.97 27.38
N ARG A 318 4.27 7.01 28.36
CA ARG A 318 4.82 5.81 28.99
C ARG A 318 3.73 4.95 29.65
N ARG A 319 2.76 5.57 30.33
CA ARG A 319 1.61 4.84 30.92
C ARG A 319 0.77 4.18 29.84
N THR A 320 0.48 4.87 28.75
CA THR A 320 -0.31 4.33 27.62
C THR A 320 0.41 3.16 26.94
N LEU A 321 1.72 3.29 26.68
CA LEU A 321 2.55 2.21 26.13
C LEU A 321 2.54 0.97 27.04
N MET A 322 2.75 1.15 28.34
CA MET A 322 2.71 0.04 29.31
C MET A 322 1.32 -0.59 29.44
N ALA A 323 0.26 0.21 29.37
CA ALA A 323 -1.11 -0.29 29.37
C ALA A 323 -1.41 -1.14 28.13
N LEU A 324 -0.95 -0.72 26.94
CA LEU A 324 -1.10 -1.49 25.70
C LEU A 324 -0.26 -2.75 25.68
N VAL A 325 0.95 -2.72 26.22
CA VAL A 325 1.77 -3.91 26.43
C VAL A 325 1.04 -4.93 27.30
N ASN A 326 0.52 -4.50 28.45
CA ASN A 326 -0.19 -5.37 29.38
C ASN A 326 -1.49 -5.90 28.77
N LEU A 327 -2.24 -5.05 28.06
CA LEU A 327 -3.46 -5.44 27.37
C LEU A 327 -3.16 -6.44 26.24
N SER A 328 -2.12 -6.20 25.44
CA SER A 328 -1.69 -7.16 24.41
C SER A 328 -1.33 -8.49 25.03
N PHE A 329 -0.53 -8.50 26.10
CA PHE A 329 -0.17 -9.72 26.84
C PHE A 329 -1.40 -10.48 27.36
N MET A 330 -2.37 -9.77 27.96
CA MET A 330 -3.64 -10.35 28.44
C MET A 330 -4.46 -10.94 27.29
N GLU A 331 -4.67 -10.18 26.21
CA GLU A 331 -5.46 -10.59 25.06
C GLU A 331 -4.89 -11.85 24.42
N GLY A 332 -3.58 -11.95 24.19
CA GLY A 332 -3.04 -13.16 23.58
C GLY A 332 -2.78 -14.31 24.53
N THR A 333 -2.72 -14.09 25.85
CA THR A 333 -2.82 -15.20 26.82
C THR A 333 -4.23 -15.80 26.76
N MET A 334 -5.27 -14.95 26.74
CA MET A 334 -6.66 -15.40 26.64
C MET A 334 -7.00 -16.02 25.28
N ARG A 335 -6.36 -15.54 24.19
CA ARG A 335 -6.66 -15.94 22.80
C ARG A 335 -5.61 -16.85 22.17
N GLN A 336 -4.62 -17.32 22.95
CA GLN A 336 -3.51 -18.19 22.51
C GLN A 336 -2.72 -17.66 21.29
N TRP A 337 -2.44 -16.35 21.26
CA TRP A 337 -1.67 -15.75 20.18
C TRP A 337 -0.15 -15.86 20.43
N ALA A 338 0.62 -16.27 19.44
CA ALA A 338 2.08 -16.25 19.51
C ALA A 338 2.61 -14.81 19.34
N PHE A 339 3.19 -14.24 20.40
CA PHE A 339 3.75 -12.89 20.41
C PHE A 339 5.22 -12.89 20.01
N CYS A 340 5.56 -12.26 18.88
CA CYS A 340 6.94 -11.84 18.66
C CYS A 340 7.06 -10.42 18.11
N SER A 341 6.11 -9.96 17.29
CA SER A 341 6.21 -8.64 16.63
C SER A 341 5.83 -7.45 17.53
N GLN A 342 4.67 -7.48 18.18
CA GLN A 342 4.12 -6.31 18.91
C GLN A 342 4.92 -5.95 20.18
N MET A 343 5.39 -6.95 20.93
CA MET A 343 6.16 -6.74 22.16
C MET A 343 7.59 -6.27 21.87
N ALA A 344 8.19 -6.71 20.77
CA ALA A 344 9.54 -6.26 20.38
C ALA A 344 9.61 -4.76 20.13
N VAL A 345 8.50 -4.14 19.71
CA VAL A 345 8.42 -2.68 19.45
C VAL A 345 8.30 -1.87 20.75
N CYS A 346 7.66 -2.42 21.80
CA CYS A 346 7.39 -1.67 23.03
C CYS A 346 8.45 -1.84 24.13
N PHE A 347 9.31 -2.86 24.06
CA PHE A 347 10.25 -3.22 25.14
C PHE A 347 11.69 -2.72 24.95
N ARG A 348 11.97 -1.80 24.03
CA ARG A 348 13.30 -1.21 23.89
C ARG A 348 13.30 0.31 23.89
#